data_AF-A0A6A1UXJ1-F1
#
_entry.id   AF-A0A6A1UXJ1-F1
#
_cell.length_a   1.000
_cell.length_b   1.000
_cell.length_c   1.000
_cell.angle_alpha   90.00
_cell.angle_beta   90.00
_cell.angle_gamma   90.00
#
_symmetry.space_group_name_H-M   'P 1'
#
loop_
_entity.id
_entity.type
_entity.pdbx_description
1 polymer ?
#
loop_
_entity_poly.entity_id
_entity_poly.type
_entity_poly.pdbx_seq_one_letter_code
_entity_poly.pdbx_strand_id
1 'polypeptide(L)'
;MTGCRGTLPLATSEAPGQEMRSVAKEGSAEEPVVVLDESHFESEVAKLRGRWELASVLNFLSVFEPVIGSNLKLSAEEIETALIKPNSSVAQLHIALLKGIPPVNKTLNGSDAWVTALCKKLAIWWSWVAEGDIPLIAAKGEEICQYKELDSTKRLLILNALCEVRAVQDDTLSYINEALKQGNQISCFRKDRIGGDGNGTSYWYDGNKTIGHRLYREIYIFQSKRNSKGKSFSIPPAISSQWETLATTLEEFRKVAEELSSSKVVAEVDVGKKIENEAIPVLEKLQKNKERQLKRKLRQEMALNDCRNPQGAGVSRSCRTRRPVSYTFGAS
;
A
#
# COMPACT_ATOMS: atom_id res chain seq x y z
N MET A 1 -16.73 47.72 -58.00
CA MET A 1 -17.16 49.04 -57.48
C MET A 1 -17.35 48.85 -55.98
N THR A 2 -16.63 49.49 -55.04
CA THR A 2 -15.59 50.53 -55.07
C THR A 2 -14.83 50.39 -53.72
N GLY A 3 -13.49 50.26 -53.64
CA GLY A 3 -12.49 51.35 -53.44
C GLY A 3 -12.61 52.05 -52.07
N CYS A 4 -11.60 52.33 -51.22
CA CYS A 4 -10.10 52.26 -51.22
C CYS A 4 -9.63 52.16 -49.74
N ARG A 5 -8.50 51.56 -49.30
CA ARG A 5 -7.03 51.76 -49.49
C ARG A 5 -6.38 52.94 -48.72
N GLY A 6 -5.31 52.66 -47.95
CA GLY A 6 -4.31 53.61 -47.39
C GLY A 6 -4.33 53.79 -45.85
N THR A 7 -3.22 53.98 -45.11
CA THR A 7 -1.78 54.09 -45.48
C THR A 7 -0.86 53.87 -44.25
N LEU A 8 0.37 53.36 -44.44
CA LEU A 8 1.54 53.45 -43.53
C LEU A 8 2.62 54.30 -44.25
N PRO A 9 3.42 55.15 -43.56
CA PRO A 9 4.63 54.72 -42.83
C PRO A 9 4.76 55.49 -41.48
N LEU A 10 5.90 55.68 -40.77
CA LEU A 10 7.35 55.46 -40.98
C LEU A 10 8.04 55.22 -39.60
N ALA A 11 9.37 55.06 -39.56
CA ALA A 11 10.18 54.89 -38.34
C ALA A 11 11.41 55.81 -38.29
N THR A 12 11.86 56.18 -37.07
CA THR A 12 13.22 56.63 -36.64
C THR A 12 13.24 56.55 -35.09
N SER A 13 14.16 55.83 -34.43
CA SER A 13 15.55 56.22 -34.07
C SER A 13 15.60 57.37 -33.04
N GLU A 14 16.33 57.35 -31.90
CA GLU A 14 17.19 56.34 -31.24
C GLU A 14 17.33 56.66 -29.72
N ALA A 15 18.12 55.88 -28.97
CA ALA A 15 18.33 55.92 -27.50
C ALA A 15 19.28 57.07 -27.02
N PRO A 16 19.73 57.20 -25.74
CA PRO A 16 19.46 56.37 -24.55
C PRO A 16 19.11 57.10 -23.23
N GLY A 17 18.38 56.39 -22.35
CA GLY A 17 18.15 56.77 -20.96
C GLY A 17 19.26 56.26 -20.03
N GLN A 18 19.72 57.11 -19.12
CA GLN A 18 20.90 56.88 -18.28
C GLN A 18 20.63 55.96 -17.08
N GLU A 19 21.56 55.07 -16.80
CA GLU A 19 21.53 54.09 -15.71
C GLU A 19 21.64 54.78 -14.34
N MET A 20 20.71 54.50 -13.41
CA MET A 20 20.89 54.86 -12.00
C MET A 20 20.46 53.74 -11.06
N ARG A 21 21.43 53.30 -10.26
CA ARG A 21 21.40 52.20 -9.29
C ARG A 21 20.39 52.48 -8.17
N SER A 22 19.47 51.54 -7.91
CA SER A 22 18.77 51.43 -6.63
C SER A 22 18.93 50.03 -6.06
N VAL A 23 19.40 49.94 -4.82
CA VAL A 23 19.75 48.67 -4.16
C VAL A 23 18.48 47.95 -3.75
N ALA A 24 18.14 46.86 -4.42
CA ALA A 24 17.15 45.91 -3.93
C ALA A 24 17.72 45.14 -2.75
N LYS A 25 17.06 45.23 -1.59
CA LYS A 25 17.42 44.48 -0.39
C LYS A 25 16.69 43.13 -0.45
N GLU A 26 17.44 42.05 -0.66
CA GLU A 26 16.88 40.69 -0.67
C GLU A 26 16.28 40.35 0.70
N GLY A 27 14.96 40.48 0.81
CA GLY A 27 14.19 39.86 1.87
C GLY A 27 13.78 38.47 1.38
N SER A 28 14.46 37.43 1.88
CA SER A 28 14.09 36.04 1.64
C SER A 28 12.67 35.80 2.17
N ALA A 29 11.67 35.85 1.29
CA ALA A 29 10.35 35.31 1.58
C ALA A 29 10.49 33.79 1.58
N GLU A 30 10.70 33.21 2.76
CA GLU A 30 10.62 31.76 2.94
C GLU A 30 9.23 31.31 2.49
N GLU A 31 9.18 30.54 1.39
CA GLU A 31 7.98 29.83 1.00
C GLU A 31 7.55 28.96 2.19
N PRO A 32 6.29 29.05 2.66
CA PRO A 32 5.87 28.27 3.82
C PRO A 32 5.94 26.80 3.42
N VAL A 33 6.96 26.10 3.92
CA VAL A 33 7.06 24.65 3.87
C VAL A 33 5.81 24.12 4.56
N VAL A 34 4.84 23.67 3.75
CA VAL A 34 3.60 23.09 4.25
C VAL A 34 3.96 21.74 4.85
N VAL A 35 4.33 21.77 6.14
CA VAL A 35 4.30 20.62 7.02
C VAL A 35 2.86 20.15 7.02
N LEU A 36 2.57 19.18 6.14
CA LEU A 36 1.32 18.44 6.16
C LEU A 36 1.27 17.73 7.50
N ASP A 37 0.50 18.32 8.41
CA ASP A 37 0.37 17.98 9.81
C ASP A 37 0.34 16.46 9.98
N GLU A 38 1.29 15.93 10.74
CA GLU A 38 1.47 14.48 10.93
C GLU A 38 0.19 13.87 11.51
N SER A 39 -0.53 14.62 12.36
CA SER A 39 -1.84 14.24 12.89
C SER A 39 -2.95 14.12 11.82
N HIS A 40 -2.91 14.95 10.77
CA HIS A 40 -3.83 14.83 9.63
C HIS A 40 -3.52 13.56 8.83
N PHE A 41 -2.25 13.24 8.63
CA PHE A 41 -1.86 12.02 7.92
C PHE A 41 -2.26 10.76 8.70
N GLU A 42 -2.02 10.73 10.02
CA GLU A 42 -2.47 9.64 10.90
C GLU A 42 -4.01 9.49 10.89
N SER A 43 -4.75 10.60 10.90
CA SER A 43 -6.22 10.60 10.79
C SER A 43 -6.72 9.99 9.46
N GLU A 44 -6.07 10.32 8.34
CA GLU A 44 -6.36 9.70 7.04
C GLU A 44 -6.03 8.21 7.02
N VAL A 45 -4.89 7.79 7.60
CA VAL A 45 -4.54 6.37 7.74
C VAL A 45 -5.59 5.63 8.58
N ALA A 46 -6.05 6.22 9.69
CA ALA A 46 -7.09 5.64 10.53
C ALA A 46 -8.42 5.46 9.78
N LYS A 47 -8.84 6.43 8.94
CA LYS A 47 -10.03 6.31 8.08
C LYS A 47 -9.91 5.16 7.07
N LEU A 48 -8.73 4.95 6.49
CA LEU A 48 -8.48 3.83 5.58
C LEU A 48 -8.47 2.48 6.32
N ARG A 49 -7.90 2.43 7.53
CA ARG A 49 -7.84 1.22 8.39
C ARG A 49 -9.18 0.82 9.01
N GLY A 50 -10.14 1.74 9.10
CA GLY A 50 -11.54 1.49 9.48
C GLY A 50 -12.44 1.00 8.33
N ARG A 51 -11.87 0.67 7.16
CA ARG A 51 -12.59 0.20 5.98
C ARG A 51 -12.21 -1.24 5.64
N TRP A 52 -13.22 -2.06 5.39
CA TRP A 52 -13.02 -3.46 4.98
C TRP A 52 -12.42 -3.53 3.58
N GLU A 53 -12.67 -2.51 2.74
CA GLU A 53 -12.13 -2.37 1.39
C GLU A 53 -10.58 -2.40 1.40
N LEU A 54 -9.94 -1.83 2.44
CA LEU A 54 -8.48 -1.90 2.58
C LEU A 54 -8.03 -3.34 2.86
N ALA A 55 -8.67 -4.03 3.80
CA ALA A 55 -8.35 -5.42 4.10
C ALA A 55 -8.58 -6.34 2.89
N SER A 56 -9.65 -6.12 2.12
CA SER A 56 -9.93 -6.85 0.88
C SER A 56 -8.84 -6.63 -0.18
N VAL A 57 -8.47 -5.38 -0.45
CA VAL A 57 -7.36 -5.03 -1.37
C VAL A 57 -6.05 -5.69 -0.93
N LEU A 58 -5.69 -5.62 0.34
CA LEU A 58 -4.44 -6.21 0.85
C LEU A 58 -4.45 -7.75 0.74
N ASN A 59 -5.55 -8.41 1.08
CA ASN A 59 -5.69 -9.86 0.89
C ASN A 59 -5.63 -10.23 -0.60
N PHE A 60 -6.29 -9.48 -1.48
CA PHE A 60 -6.26 -9.71 -2.93
C PHE A 60 -4.83 -9.65 -3.47
N LEU A 61 -4.07 -8.61 -3.12
CA LEU A 61 -2.68 -8.45 -3.55
C LEU A 61 -1.75 -9.52 -2.96
N SER A 62 -2.04 -10.02 -1.75
CA SER A 62 -1.33 -11.13 -1.11
C SER A 62 -1.55 -12.44 -1.86
N VAL A 63 -2.81 -12.79 -2.11
CA VAL A 63 -3.24 -14.08 -2.69
C VAL A 63 -2.87 -14.16 -4.18
N PHE A 64 -2.98 -13.06 -4.91
CA PHE A 64 -2.79 -13.03 -6.36
C PHE A 64 -1.46 -12.39 -6.81
N GLU A 65 -0.48 -12.20 -5.92
CA GLU A 65 0.91 -11.83 -6.28
C GLU A 65 1.46 -12.65 -7.48
N PRO A 66 1.24 -13.99 -7.57
CA PRO A 66 1.75 -14.79 -8.70
C PRO A 66 1.11 -14.45 -10.06
N VAL A 67 -0.11 -13.91 -10.07
CA VAL A 67 -0.88 -13.58 -11.29
C VAL A 67 -0.68 -12.11 -11.70
N ILE A 68 -0.60 -11.21 -10.72
CA ILE A 68 -0.37 -9.77 -10.94
C ILE A 68 1.09 -9.51 -11.33
N GLY A 69 2.02 -10.32 -10.83
CA GLY A 69 3.45 -10.26 -11.13
C GLY A 69 4.27 -9.56 -10.02
N SER A 70 5.46 -10.09 -9.78
CA SER A 70 6.32 -9.78 -8.63
C SER A 70 6.98 -8.38 -8.61
N ASN A 71 6.60 -7.49 -9.53
CA ASN A 71 7.14 -6.14 -9.63
C ASN A 71 6.50 -5.17 -8.61
N LEU A 72 5.35 -5.53 -8.02
CA LEU A 72 4.61 -4.72 -7.06
C LEU A 72 4.77 -5.24 -5.63
N LYS A 73 5.99 -5.16 -5.10
CA LYS A 73 6.28 -5.52 -3.69
C LYS A 73 6.07 -4.31 -2.78
N LEU A 74 4.81 -3.89 -2.67
CA LEU A 74 4.39 -2.79 -1.81
C LEU A 74 3.96 -3.33 -0.44
N SER A 75 4.35 -2.65 0.64
CA SER A 75 3.79 -2.87 1.97
C SER A 75 2.40 -2.24 2.08
N ALA A 76 1.61 -2.66 3.08
CA ALA A 76 0.31 -2.04 3.33
C ALA A 76 0.42 -0.56 3.69
N GLU A 77 1.49 -0.16 4.38
CA GLU A 77 1.78 1.24 4.75
C GLU A 77 2.19 2.07 3.54
N GLU A 78 2.89 1.48 2.57
CA GLU A 78 3.20 2.11 1.28
C GLU A 78 1.92 2.31 0.45
N ILE A 79 0.99 1.35 0.48
CA ILE A 79 -0.32 1.45 -0.17
C ILE A 79 -1.18 2.52 0.52
N GLU A 80 -1.27 2.54 1.85
CA GLU A 80 -1.95 3.60 2.62
C GLU A 80 -1.38 4.98 2.27
N THR A 81 -0.05 5.12 2.29
CA THR A 81 0.63 6.38 1.95
C THR A 81 0.32 6.82 0.51
N ALA A 82 0.35 5.89 -0.45
CA ALA A 82 0.04 6.17 -1.85
C ALA A 82 -1.45 6.45 -2.11
N LEU A 83 -2.34 5.90 -1.28
CA LEU A 83 -3.78 6.19 -1.29
C LEU A 83 -4.12 7.54 -0.65
N ILE A 84 -3.26 8.11 0.19
CA ILE A 84 -3.43 9.45 0.77
C ILE A 84 -2.72 10.51 -0.10
N LYS A 85 -1.48 10.25 -0.51
CA LYS A 85 -0.64 11.12 -1.37
C LYS A 85 -0.29 10.37 -2.66
N PRO A 86 -1.07 10.53 -3.74
CA PRO A 86 -0.89 9.78 -4.98
C PRO A 86 0.51 9.92 -5.57
N ASN A 87 1.15 8.79 -5.84
CA ASN A 87 2.53 8.69 -6.29
C ASN A 87 2.68 7.65 -7.41
N SER A 88 3.91 7.36 -7.83
CA SER A 88 4.19 6.34 -8.85
C SER A 88 3.74 4.92 -8.44
N SER A 89 3.76 4.57 -7.15
CA SER A 89 3.38 3.24 -6.66
C SER A 89 1.90 2.94 -6.88
N VAL A 90 0.99 3.86 -6.56
CA VAL A 90 -0.46 3.65 -6.81
C VAL A 90 -0.79 3.63 -8.31
N ALA A 91 -0.07 4.43 -9.12
CA ALA A 91 -0.19 4.38 -10.58
C ALA A 91 0.26 3.02 -11.14
N GLN A 92 1.41 2.49 -10.70
CA GLN A 92 1.89 1.17 -11.08
C GLN A 92 0.94 0.04 -10.64
N LEU A 93 0.35 0.16 -9.44
CA LEU A 93 -0.64 -0.77 -8.90
C LEU A 93 -1.89 -0.83 -9.78
N HIS A 94 -2.51 0.32 -10.08
CA HIS A 94 -3.65 0.38 -11.00
C HIS A 94 -3.28 -0.14 -12.40
N ILE A 95 -2.10 0.19 -12.93
CA ILE A 95 -1.63 -0.29 -14.24
C ILE A 95 -1.54 -1.83 -14.29
N ALA A 96 -1.01 -2.49 -13.24
CA ALA A 96 -0.89 -3.94 -13.22
C ALA A 96 -2.26 -4.64 -13.13
N LEU A 97 -3.17 -4.12 -12.31
CA LEU A 97 -4.54 -4.61 -12.23
C LEU A 97 -5.28 -4.43 -13.57
N LEU A 98 -5.20 -3.24 -14.19
CA LEU A 98 -5.80 -2.96 -15.49
C LEU A 98 -5.27 -3.84 -16.62
N LYS A 99 -3.99 -4.25 -16.57
CA LYS A 99 -3.38 -5.14 -17.58
C LYS A 99 -4.00 -6.53 -17.61
N GLY A 100 -4.59 -6.99 -16.51
CA GLY A 100 -5.27 -8.28 -16.44
C GLY A 100 -6.78 -8.22 -16.68
N ILE A 101 -7.34 -7.09 -17.13
CA ILE A 101 -8.78 -6.95 -17.39
C ILE A 101 -8.99 -6.69 -18.90
N PRO A 102 -9.37 -7.70 -19.70
CA PRO A 102 -9.63 -7.55 -21.13
C PRO A 102 -10.77 -6.56 -21.46
N PRO A 103 -10.80 -5.94 -22.66
CA PRO A 103 -9.66 -5.80 -23.56
C PRO A 103 -8.55 -4.95 -22.91
N VAL A 104 -7.30 -5.38 -23.07
CA VAL A 104 -6.13 -4.71 -22.47
C VAL A 104 -5.79 -3.45 -23.25
N ASN A 105 -5.67 -2.31 -22.57
CA ASN A 105 -5.29 -1.06 -23.22
C ASN A 105 -3.78 -1.05 -23.52
N LYS A 106 -3.43 -0.83 -24.80
CA LYS A 106 -2.05 -0.77 -25.29
C LYS A 106 -1.26 0.44 -24.75
N THR A 107 -1.93 1.48 -24.25
CA THR A 107 -1.28 2.71 -23.74
C THR A 107 -0.94 2.65 -22.24
N LEU A 108 -0.96 1.47 -21.60
CA LEU A 108 -0.58 1.27 -20.19
C LEU A 108 0.95 1.22 -20.00
N ASN A 109 1.62 2.30 -20.40
CA ASN A 109 3.08 2.44 -20.53
C ASN A 109 3.73 3.42 -19.52
N GLY A 110 3.03 3.77 -18.44
CA GLY A 110 3.56 4.64 -17.37
C GLY A 110 3.23 6.13 -17.51
N SER A 111 2.53 6.53 -18.57
CA SER A 111 1.87 7.84 -18.67
C SER A 111 0.55 7.86 -17.89
N ASP A 112 0.07 9.05 -17.47
CA ASP A 112 -1.20 9.23 -16.75
C ASP A 112 -2.47 8.77 -17.53
N ALA A 113 -2.33 8.33 -18.79
CA ALA A 113 -3.39 7.71 -19.59
C ALA A 113 -4.01 6.44 -18.97
N TRP A 114 -3.40 5.88 -17.93
CA TRP A 114 -4.00 4.79 -17.14
C TRP A 114 -5.29 5.24 -16.42
N VAL A 115 -5.43 6.51 -16.05
CA VAL A 115 -6.65 7.05 -15.40
C VAL A 115 -7.84 7.03 -16.36
N THR A 116 -7.64 7.45 -17.62
CA THR A 116 -8.67 7.33 -18.67
C THR A 116 -9.05 5.88 -18.94
N ALA A 117 -8.09 4.95 -18.87
CA ALA A 117 -8.34 3.51 -19.02
C ALA A 117 -9.15 2.95 -17.85
N LEU A 118 -8.82 3.37 -16.62
CA LEU A 118 -9.55 3.04 -15.40
C LEU A 118 -11.00 3.50 -15.47
N CYS A 119 -11.26 4.78 -15.78
CA CYS A 119 -12.63 5.32 -15.88
C CYS A 119 -13.49 4.52 -16.87
N LYS A 120 -12.92 4.09 -18.01
CA LYS A 120 -13.61 3.24 -18.99
C LYS A 120 -13.92 1.83 -18.46
N LYS A 121 -13.08 1.25 -17.60
CA LYS A 121 -13.36 -0.03 -16.93
C LYS A 121 -14.43 0.13 -15.86
N LEU A 122 -14.33 1.16 -15.01
CA LEU A 122 -15.33 1.43 -13.98
C LEU A 122 -16.72 1.63 -14.61
N ALA A 123 -16.84 2.43 -15.67
CA ALA A 123 -18.11 2.65 -16.38
C ALA A 123 -18.79 1.36 -16.93
N ILE A 124 -18.03 0.28 -17.14
CA ILE A 124 -18.55 -1.03 -17.58
C ILE A 124 -18.93 -1.92 -16.39
N TRP A 125 -18.08 -1.93 -15.36
CA TRP A 125 -18.15 -2.93 -14.29
C TRP A 125 -18.79 -2.44 -12.99
N TRP A 126 -18.89 -1.13 -12.75
CA TRP A 126 -19.21 -0.54 -11.44
C TRP A 126 -20.42 -1.17 -10.75
N SER A 127 -21.55 -1.28 -11.46
CA SER A 127 -22.80 -1.84 -10.95
C SER A 127 -22.74 -3.32 -10.52
N TRP A 128 -21.63 -4.01 -10.81
CA TRP A 128 -21.39 -5.40 -10.44
C TRP A 128 -20.43 -5.55 -9.26
N VAL A 129 -19.67 -4.50 -8.92
CA VAL A 129 -18.55 -4.57 -7.96
C VAL A 129 -18.58 -3.51 -6.86
N ALA A 130 -19.44 -2.49 -6.97
CA ALA A 130 -19.57 -1.43 -6.00
C ALA A 130 -20.99 -0.83 -5.99
N GLU A 131 -21.37 -0.29 -4.83
CA GLU A 131 -22.62 0.44 -4.65
C GLU A 131 -22.41 1.95 -4.75
N GLY A 132 -23.48 2.70 -5.07
CA GLY A 132 -23.44 4.16 -5.18
C GLY A 132 -22.86 4.68 -6.50
N ASP A 133 -22.60 5.98 -6.56
CA ASP A 133 -22.12 6.66 -7.77
C ASP A 133 -20.64 6.38 -8.06
N ILE A 134 -20.27 6.35 -9.35
CA ILE A 134 -18.89 6.17 -9.80
C ILE A 134 -18.04 7.38 -9.35
N PRO A 135 -17.00 7.22 -8.51
CA PRO A 135 -16.27 8.36 -7.94
C PRO A 135 -15.43 9.16 -8.96
N LEU A 136 -15.18 8.59 -10.15
CA LEU A 136 -14.41 9.20 -11.23
C LEU A 136 -14.92 8.74 -12.59
N ILE A 137 -15.16 9.68 -13.49
CA ILE A 137 -15.72 9.46 -14.83
C ILE A 137 -14.78 10.09 -15.86
N ALA A 138 -14.68 9.51 -17.06
CA ALA A 138 -13.81 10.03 -18.12
C ALA A 138 -14.33 11.38 -18.65
N ALA A 139 -13.47 12.41 -18.60
CA ALA A 139 -13.78 13.81 -18.89
C ALA A 139 -12.72 14.41 -19.84
N LYS A 140 -12.41 13.69 -20.93
CA LYS A 140 -11.47 14.12 -22.00
C LYS A 140 -10.05 14.48 -21.52
N GLY A 141 -9.62 13.96 -20.37
CA GLY A 141 -8.31 14.21 -19.77
C GLY A 141 -8.39 14.93 -18.42
N GLU A 142 -9.50 15.63 -18.12
CA GLU A 142 -9.71 16.28 -16.83
C GLU A 142 -9.73 15.26 -15.66
N GLU A 143 -10.11 14.01 -15.93
CA GLU A 143 -10.12 12.93 -14.95
C GLU A 143 -8.75 12.67 -14.30
N ILE A 144 -7.65 13.03 -14.98
CA ILE A 144 -6.27 12.85 -14.49
C ILE A 144 -5.98 13.77 -13.29
N CYS A 145 -6.45 15.02 -13.35
CA CYS A 145 -6.33 15.96 -12.24
C CYS A 145 -7.32 15.59 -11.13
N GLN A 146 -8.57 15.31 -11.50
CA GLN A 146 -9.62 14.92 -10.55
C GLN A 146 -9.22 13.71 -9.71
N TYR A 147 -8.58 12.67 -10.29
CA TYR A 147 -8.09 11.51 -9.51
C TYR A 147 -7.14 11.91 -8.37
N LYS A 148 -6.25 12.88 -8.62
CA LYS A 148 -5.27 13.36 -7.63
C LYS A 148 -5.97 14.14 -6.52
N GLU A 149 -7.06 14.82 -6.83
CA GLU A 149 -7.90 15.59 -5.90
C GLU A 149 -8.94 14.76 -5.14
N LEU A 150 -9.22 13.51 -5.55
CA LEU A 150 -10.15 12.62 -4.83
C LEU A 150 -9.73 12.40 -3.37
N ASP A 151 -10.72 12.26 -2.49
CA ASP A 151 -10.53 11.78 -1.12
C ASP A 151 -9.87 10.38 -1.09
N SER A 152 -9.04 10.12 -0.08
CA SER A 152 -8.31 8.85 0.08
C SER A 152 -9.24 7.63 0.07
N THR A 153 -10.43 7.76 0.67
CA THR A 153 -11.44 6.69 0.72
C THR A 153 -12.09 6.43 -0.64
N LYS A 154 -12.22 7.46 -1.49
CA LYS A 154 -12.70 7.29 -2.89
C LYS A 154 -11.65 6.60 -3.76
N ARG A 155 -10.36 6.91 -3.57
CA ARG A 155 -9.26 6.21 -4.25
C ARG A 155 -9.19 4.74 -3.81
N LEU A 156 -9.41 4.46 -2.52
CA LEU A 156 -9.52 3.09 -2.00
C LEU A 156 -10.72 2.34 -2.60
N LEU A 157 -11.90 2.95 -2.66
CA LEU A 157 -13.10 2.34 -3.25
C LEU A 157 -12.88 1.97 -4.73
N ILE A 158 -12.25 2.86 -5.50
CA ILE A 158 -11.82 2.61 -6.88
C ILE A 158 -10.85 1.43 -6.97
N LEU A 159 -9.86 1.36 -6.07
CA LEU A 159 -8.88 0.29 -6.04
C LEU A 159 -9.51 -1.07 -5.68
N ASN A 160 -10.42 -1.09 -4.70
CA ASN A 160 -11.18 -2.28 -4.33
C ASN A 160 -12.06 -2.78 -5.47
N ALA A 161 -12.86 -1.89 -6.08
CA ALA A 161 -13.68 -2.23 -7.25
C ALA A 161 -12.83 -2.83 -8.38
N LEU A 162 -11.60 -2.34 -8.60
CA LEU A 162 -10.69 -2.89 -9.59
C LEU A 162 -10.15 -4.28 -9.20
N CYS A 163 -9.90 -4.55 -7.92
CA CYS A 163 -9.57 -5.88 -7.40
C CYS A 163 -10.73 -6.88 -7.56
N GLU A 164 -11.98 -6.47 -7.28
CA GLU A 164 -13.17 -7.31 -7.48
C GLU A 164 -13.34 -7.68 -8.97
N VAL A 165 -13.21 -6.71 -9.90
CA VAL A 165 -13.20 -7.02 -11.33
C VAL A 165 -12.06 -7.97 -11.68
N ARG A 166 -10.88 -7.81 -11.07
CA ARG A 166 -9.70 -8.65 -11.31
C ARG A 166 -9.87 -10.08 -10.77
N ALA A 167 -10.64 -10.27 -9.71
CA ALA A 167 -10.92 -11.56 -9.08
C ALA A 167 -11.66 -12.53 -10.00
N VAL A 168 -12.53 -12.00 -10.87
CA VAL A 168 -13.37 -12.79 -11.81
C VAL A 168 -12.75 -12.96 -13.21
N GLN A 169 -11.49 -12.58 -13.42
CA GLN A 169 -10.81 -12.72 -14.71
C GLN A 169 -10.24 -14.14 -14.92
N ASP A 170 -10.19 -14.58 -16.18
CA ASP A 170 -9.86 -15.96 -16.55
C ASP A 170 -8.50 -16.46 -16.02
N ASP A 171 -7.50 -15.60 -15.93
CA ASP A 171 -6.17 -15.94 -15.42
C ASP A 171 -6.15 -16.10 -13.90
N THR A 172 -6.89 -15.26 -13.16
CA THR A 172 -7.14 -15.42 -11.73
C THR A 172 -7.89 -16.71 -11.43
N LEU A 173 -8.96 -16.98 -12.18
CA LEU A 173 -9.75 -18.22 -12.05
C LEU A 173 -8.92 -19.47 -12.43
N SER A 174 -8.11 -19.37 -13.48
CA SER A 174 -7.18 -20.44 -13.87
C SER A 174 -6.16 -20.73 -12.78
N TYR A 175 -5.57 -19.70 -12.17
CA TYR A 175 -4.62 -19.87 -11.06
C TYR A 175 -5.25 -20.58 -9.85
N ILE A 176 -6.48 -20.21 -9.45
CA ILE A 176 -7.22 -20.91 -8.39
C ILE A 176 -7.43 -22.38 -8.79
N ASN A 177 -7.93 -22.64 -9.99
CA ASN A 177 -8.22 -24.00 -10.46
C ASN A 177 -6.96 -24.89 -10.52
N GLU A 178 -5.84 -24.39 -11.03
CA GLU A 178 -4.59 -25.15 -11.09
C GLU A 178 -4.00 -25.42 -9.71
N ALA A 179 -4.08 -24.45 -8.79
CA ALA A 179 -3.64 -24.65 -7.41
C ALA A 179 -4.51 -25.69 -6.67
N LEU A 180 -5.84 -25.67 -6.86
CA LEU A 180 -6.73 -26.69 -6.30
C LEU A 180 -6.43 -28.09 -6.89
N LYS A 181 -6.16 -28.20 -8.19
CA LYS A 181 -5.70 -29.46 -8.82
C LYS A 181 -4.37 -29.97 -8.25
N GLN A 182 -3.49 -29.07 -7.83
CA GLN A 182 -2.22 -29.41 -7.16
C GLN A 182 -2.40 -29.82 -5.69
N GLY A 183 -3.63 -29.77 -5.15
CA GLY A 183 -3.95 -30.17 -3.78
C GLY A 183 -3.87 -29.04 -2.75
N ASN A 184 -3.73 -27.78 -3.19
CA ASN A 184 -3.81 -26.64 -2.26
C ASN A 184 -5.22 -26.52 -1.68
N GLN A 185 -5.31 -26.09 -0.42
CA GLN A 185 -6.60 -25.88 0.25
C GLN A 185 -7.25 -24.58 -0.22
N ILE A 186 -8.59 -24.53 -0.21
CA ILE A 186 -9.33 -23.32 -0.59
C ILE A 186 -9.07 -22.14 0.37
N SER A 187 -8.64 -22.44 1.61
CA SER A 187 -8.20 -21.46 2.61
C SER A 187 -6.92 -20.70 2.24
N CYS A 188 -6.20 -21.13 1.19
CA CYS A 188 -5.12 -20.35 0.59
C CYS A 188 -5.61 -19.11 -0.17
N PHE A 189 -6.88 -19.12 -0.62
CA PHE A 189 -7.49 -18.03 -1.40
C PHE A 189 -8.51 -17.23 -0.59
N ARG A 190 -9.37 -17.96 0.14
CA ARG A 190 -10.36 -17.39 1.04
C ARG A 190 -9.84 -17.49 2.46
N LYS A 191 -9.59 -16.36 3.12
CA LYS A 191 -9.22 -16.38 4.54
C LYS A 191 -10.38 -16.88 5.38
N ASP A 192 -10.05 -17.64 6.42
CA ASP A 192 -10.95 -18.04 7.49
C ASP A 192 -10.75 -17.09 8.69
N ARG A 193 -11.83 -16.82 9.43
CA ARG A 193 -11.74 -16.06 10.68
C ARG A 193 -10.99 -16.86 11.74
N ILE A 194 -10.19 -16.18 12.56
CA ILE A 194 -9.49 -16.79 13.71
C ILE A 194 -10.50 -17.34 14.71
N GLY A 195 -11.58 -16.58 14.90
CA GLY A 195 -12.66 -16.81 15.83
C GLY A 195 -13.62 -15.63 15.85
N GLY A 196 -14.53 -15.63 16.81
CA GLY A 196 -15.55 -14.61 16.95
C GLY A 196 -16.52 -15.00 18.05
N ASP A 197 -17.16 -14.02 18.67
CA ASP A 197 -18.26 -14.29 19.58
C ASP A 197 -19.54 -14.69 18.79
N GLY A 198 -20.50 -15.31 19.48
CA GLY A 198 -21.82 -15.59 18.89
C GLY A 198 -22.72 -14.35 18.81
N ASN A 199 -22.20 -13.18 19.13
CA ASN A 199 -22.93 -11.94 19.39
C ASN A 199 -22.80 -10.91 18.26
N GLY A 200 -21.88 -11.14 17.31
CA GLY A 200 -21.67 -10.33 16.11
C GLY A 200 -20.22 -9.90 15.88
N THR A 201 -19.28 -10.25 16.76
CA THR A 201 -17.86 -9.89 16.63
C THR A 201 -17.07 -11.01 15.95
N SER A 202 -16.34 -10.72 14.89
CA SER A 202 -15.42 -11.66 14.21
C SER A 202 -14.00 -11.09 14.11
N TYR A 203 -13.01 -11.96 14.28
CA TYR A 203 -11.59 -11.59 14.26
C TYR A 203 -10.86 -12.26 13.11
N TRP A 204 -10.02 -11.50 12.42
CA TRP A 204 -9.30 -11.91 11.21
C TRP A 204 -7.81 -11.61 11.36
N TYR A 205 -6.96 -12.58 11.06
CA TYR A 205 -5.50 -12.39 10.96
C TYR A 205 -5.10 -12.67 9.53
N ASP A 206 -4.45 -11.70 8.90
CA ASP A 206 -3.92 -11.87 7.56
C ASP A 206 -2.57 -11.16 7.40
N GLY A 207 -1.93 -11.43 6.28
CA GLY A 207 -0.73 -10.75 5.85
C GLY A 207 0.42 -11.69 5.57
N ASN A 208 1.48 -11.10 5.03
CA ASN A 208 2.66 -11.82 4.61
C ASN A 208 3.91 -10.93 4.80
N LYS A 209 5.08 -11.43 4.41
CA LYS A 209 6.35 -10.71 4.56
C LYS A 209 6.44 -9.40 3.75
N THR A 210 5.72 -9.30 2.64
CA THR A 210 5.71 -8.16 1.71
C THR A 210 4.74 -7.08 2.21
N ILE A 211 3.47 -7.46 2.39
CA ILE A 211 2.38 -6.56 2.78
C ILE A 211 2.47 -6.14 4.26
N GLY A 212 3.07 -6.97 5.11
CA GLY A 212 2.96 -6.86 6.56
C GLY A 212 1.86 -7.77 7.10
N HIS A 213 1.85 -7.96 8.43
CA HIS A 213 0.84 -8.76 9.12
C HIS A 213 -0.11 -7.85 9.89
N ARG A 214 -1.41 -8.15 9.82
CA ARG A 214 -2.47 -7.30 10.37
C ARG A 214 -3.55 -8.12 11.05
N LEU A 215 -4.10 -7.56 12.12
CA LEU A 215 -5.24 -8.10 12.86
C LEU A 215 -6.43 -7.18 12.66
N TYR A 216 -7.58 -7.74 12.32
CA TYR A 216 -8.82 -7.01 12.09
C TYR A 216 -9.96 -7.52 12.98
N ARG A 217 -10.92 -6.63 13.23
CA ARG A 217 -12.20 -6.90 13.91
C ARG A 217 -13.34 -6.42 13.03
N GLU A 218 -14.36 -7.26 12.90
CA GLU A 218 -15.65 -6.96 12.29
C GLU A 218 -16.72 -7.05 13.38
N ILE A 219 -17.60 -6.06 13.47
CA ILE A 219 -18.71 -6.00 14.45
C ILE A 219 -20.03 -5.82 13.70
N TYR A 220 -20.96 -6.76 13.81
CA TYR A 220 -22.31 -6.62 13.29
C TYR A 220 -23.19 -5.77 14.22
N ILE A 221 -23.62 -4.60 13.72
CA ILE A 221 -24.54 -3.71 14.42
C ILE A 221 -25.96 -4.02 13.95
N PHE A 222 -26.72 -4.71 14.79
CA PHE A 222 -28.13 -4.96 14.56
C PHE A 222 -28.97 -3.75 14.97
N GLN A 223 -29.54 -3.02 14.00
CA GLN A 223 -30.48 -1.94 14.30
C GLN A 223 -31.78 -2.52 14.89
N SER A 224 -31.95 -2.38 16.21
CA SER A 224 -33.18 -2.84 16.88
C SER A 224 -34.38 -2.02 16.41
N LYS A 225 -35.44 -2.71 15.98
CA LYS A 225 -36.68 -2.05 15.57
C LYS A 225 -37.29 -1.32 16.76
N ARG A 226 -37.28 0.02 16.74
CA ARG A 226 -38.11 0.81 17.65
C ARG A 226 -39.58 0.43 17.43
N ASN A 227 -40.28 0.12 18.51
CA ASN A 227 -41.64 -0.42 18.49
C ASN A 227 -42.66 0.55 17.89
N SER A 228 -42.84 0.53 16.56
CA SER A 228 -43.96 1.19 15.89
C SER A 228 -45.19 0.26 15.88
N LYS A 229 -46.19 0.60 16.70
CA LYS A 229 -47.53 0.00 16.59
C LYS A 229 -48.19 0.49 15.29
N GLY A 230 -48.01 -0.25 14.20
CA GLY A 230 -48.64 0.06 12.91
C GLY A 230 -48.44 -1.05 11.88
N LYS A 231 -49.50 -1.44 11.17
CA LYS A 231 -49.43 -2.42 10.08
C LYS A 231 -48.59 -1.87 8.91
N SER A 232 -47.50 -2.55 8.57
CA SER A 232 -47.18 -3.07 7.22
C SER A 232 -45.67 -3.32 7.03
N PHE A 233 -45.35 -4.22 6.10
CA PHE A 233 -44.03 -4.59 5.57
C PHE A 233 -42.84 -4.58 6.53
N SER A 234 -42.45 -5.79 6.93
CA SER A 234 -41.19 -6.08 7.58
C SER A 234 -39.99 -5.86 6.64
N ILE A 235 -39.56 -4.61 6.50
CA ILE A 235 -38.19 -4.30 6.06
C ILE A 235 -37.25 -5.09 6.99
N PRO A 236 -36.28 -5.87 6.46
CA PRO A 236 -35.24 -6.50 7.30
C PRO A 236 -34.54 -5.43 8.15
N PRO A 237 -34.07 -5.75 9.37
CA PRO A 237 -33.18 -4.83 10.08
C PRO A 237 -31.99 -4.48 9.18
N ALA A 238 -31.64 -3.21 9.07
CA ALA A 238 -30.40 -2.83 8.41
C ALA A 238 -29.24 -3.37 9.26
N ILE A 239 -28.61 -4.45 8.77
CA ILE A 239 -27.38 -4.99 9.34
C ILE A 239 -26.25 -4.16 8.77
N SER A 240 -25.65 -3.31 9.59
CA SER A 240 -24.42 -2.58 9.24
C SER A 240 -23.25 -3.24 9.96
N SER A 241 -22.23 -3.69 9.24
CA SER A 241 -20.97 -4.10 9.84
C SER A 241 -20.06 -2.88 10.03
N GLN A 242 -19.30 -2.88 11.13
CA GLN A 242 -18.18 -1.97 11.36
C GLN A 242 -16.89 -2.77 11.26
N TRP A 243 -15.92 -2.28 10.47
CA TRP A 243 -14.61 -2.89 10.30
C TRP A 243 -13.54 -2.05 11.00
N GLU A 244 -12.50 -2.71 11.52
CA GLU A 244 -11.43 -2.07 12.28
C GLU A 244 -10.13 -2.86 12.14
N THR A 245 -9.01 -2.15 12.00
CA THR A 245 -7.67 -2.74 12.11
C THR A 245 -7.18 -2.58 13.55
N LEU A 246 -7.05 -3.69 14.28
CA LEU A 246 -6.65 -3.71 15.69
C LEU A 246 -5.13 -3.64 15.89
N ALA A 247 -4.35 -4.25 14.99
CA ALA A 247 -2.91 -4.31 15.12
C ALA A 247 -2.20 -4.42 13.77
N THR A 248 -1.06 -3.73 13.68
CA THR A 248 -0.10 -3.69 12.58
C THR A 248 1.35 -3.87 13.05
N THR A 249 1.65 -3.60 14.33
CA THR A 249 2.99 -3.76 14.95
C THR A 249 3.03 -4.91 15.97
N LEU A 250 4.22 -5.44 16.27
CA LEU A 250 4.35 -6.55 17.24
C LEU A 250 3.83 -6.15 18.63
N GLU A 251 4.06 -4.90 19.00
CA GLU A 251 3.65 -4.29 20.25
C GLU A 251 2.11 -4.20 20.35
N GLU A 252 1.44 -3.77 19.27
CA GLU A 252 -0.03 -3.81 19.18
C GLU A 252 -0.56 -5.25 19.22
N PHE A 253 0.07 -6.19 18.52
CA PHE A 253 -0.32 -7.61 18.52
C PHE A 253 -0.25 -8.22 19.93
N ARG A 254 0.80 -7.92 20.71
CA ARG A 254 0.91 -8.34 22.11
C ARG A 254 -0.18 -7.71 22.97
N LYS A 255 -0.38 -6.40 22.87
CA LYS A 255 -1.41 -5.68 23.61
C LYS A 255 -2.81 -6.25 23.37
N VAL A 256 -3.18 -6.50 22.11
CA VAL A 256 -4.49 -7.07 21.77
C VAL A 256 -4.60 -8.53 22.24
N ALA A 257 -3.53 -9.32 22.18
CA ALA A 257 -3.54 -10.68 22.73
C ALA A 257 -3.76 -10.69 24.26
N GLU A 258 -3.14 -9.78 25.00
CA GLU A 258 -3.34 -9.59 26.44
C GLU A 258 -4.78 -9.14 26.76
N GLU A 259 -5.28 -8.11 26.05
CA GLU A 259 -6.65 -7.61 26.21
C GLU A 259 -7.68 -8.73 26.00
N LEU A 260 -7.59 -9.46 24.89
CA LEU A 260 -8.51 -10.57 24.57
C LEU A 260 -8.38 -11.75 25.56
N SER A 261 -7.16 -12.07 26.01
CA SER A 261 -6.92 -13.14 27.00
C SER A 261 -7.44 -12.79 28.39
N SER A 262 -7.56 -11.50 28.70
CA SER A 262 -8.17 -10.99 29.94
C SER A 262 -9.71 -10.83 29.87
N SER A 263 -10.31 -11.09 28.71
CA SER A 263 -11.75 -10.95 28.51
C SER A 263 -12.57 -11.97 29.30
N LYS A 264 -13.83 -11.62 29.58
CA LYS A 264 -14.85 -12.52 30.12
C LYS A 264 -15.49 -13.40 29.05
N VAL A 265 -15.28 -13.09 27.76
CA VAL A 265 -15.86 -13.83 26.64
C VAL A 265 -14.90 -14.95 26.22
N VAL A 266 -15.33 -16.21 26.43
CA VAL A 266 -14.48 -17.40 26.14
C VAL A 266 -13.95 -17.40 24.70
N ALA A 267 -14.78 -16.98 23.73
CA ALA A 267 -14.37 -16.90 22.33
C ALA A 267 -13.28 -15.85 22.06
N GLU A 268 -13.28 -14.72 22.78
CA GLU A 268 -12.21 -13.71 22.70
C GLU A 268 -10.92 -14.26 23.31
N VAL A 269 -11.01 -14.92 24.47
CA VAL A 269 -9.86 -15.57 25.13
C VAL A 269 -9.20 -16.62 24.22
N ASP A 270 -9.99 -17.40 23.47
CA ASP A 270 -9.45 -18.36 22.51
C ASP A 270 -8.85 -17.70 21.26
N VAL A 271 -9.35 -16.53 20.83
CA VAL A 271 -8.69 -15.71 19.80
C VAL A 271 -7.36 -15.15 20.33
N GLY A 272 -7.32 -14.65 21.57
CA GLY A 272 -6.10 -14.17 22.23
C GLY A 272 -5.00 -15.23 22.24
N LYS A 273 -5.32 -16.46 22.67
CA LYS A 273 -4.41 -17.61 22.61
C LYS A 273 -3.94 -17.93 21.19
N LYS A 274 -4.82 -17.86 20.18
CA LYS A 274 -4.41 -18.11 18.78
C LYS A 274 -3.44 -17.04 18.28
N ILE A 275 -3.70 -15.76 18.59
CA ILE A 275 -2.77 -14.66 18.25
C ILE A 275 -1.40 -14.89 18.90
N GLU A 276 -1.39 -15.26 20.19
CA GLU A 276 -0.16 -15.53 20.95
C GLU A 276 0.64 -16.72 20.41
N ASN A 277 -0.04 -17.81 20.03
CA ASN A 277 0.64 -19.03 19.56
C ASN A 277 0.98 -19.02 18.07
N GLU A 278 0.21 -18.33 17.22
CA GLU A 278 0.33 -18.39 15.76
C GLU A 278 0.94 -17.11 15.15
N ALA A 279 0.48 -15.92 15.57
CA ALA A 279 0.85 -14.66 14.94
C ALA A 279 2.11 -14.01 15.54
N ILE A 280 2.20 -13.94 16.87
CA ILE A 280 3.32 -13.30 17.58
C ILE A 280 4.68 -13.95 17.23
N PRO A 281 4.84 -15.29 17.19
CA PRO A 281 6.12 -15.92 16.88
C PRO A 281 6.60 -15.65 15.43
N VAL A 282 5.67 -15.45 14.50
CA VAL A 282 5.98 -15.06 13.11
C VAL A 282 6.54 -13.65 13.07
N LEU A 283 5.90 -12.70 13.75
CA LEU A 283 6.33 -11.31 13.85
C LEU A 283 7.71 -11.18 14.52
N GLU A 284 7.94 -11.86 15.66
CA GLU A 284 9.25 -11.88 16.33
C GLU A 284 10.36 -12.42 15.41
N LYS A 285 10.09 -13.51 14.68
CA LYS A 285 11.02 -14.09 13.72
C LYS A 285 11.32 -13.12 12.58
N LEU A 286 10.34 -12.35 12.11
CA LEU A 286 10.55 -11.31 11.10
C LEU A 286 11.39 -10.14 11.61
N GLN A 287 11.09 -9.60 12.81
CA GLN A 287 11.87 -8.52 13.43
C GLN A 287 13.33 -8.93 13.67
N LYS A 288 13.54 -10.10 14.29
CA LYS A 288 14.88 -10.69 14.51
C LYS A 288 15.65 -10.89 13.21
N ASN A 289 14.97 -11.23 12.12
CA ASN A 289 15.59 -11.32 10.79
C ASN A 289 15.93 -9.96 10.19
N LYS A 290 15.06 -8.94 10.32
CA LYS A 290 15.34 -7.54 9.91
C LYS A 290 16.58 -7.02 10.66
N GLU A 291 16.64 -7.16 11.98
CA GLU A 291 17.80 -6.78 12.78
C GLU A 291 19.10 -7.49 12.35
N ARG A 292 19.03 -8.80 12.13
CA ARG A 292 20.19 -9.59 11.65
C ARG A 292 20.67 -9.11 10.28
N GLN A 293 19.76 -8.70 9.39
CA GLN A 293 20.11 -8.13 8.09
C GLN A 293 20.75 -6.74 8.24
N LEU A 294 20.22 -5.85 9.09
CA LEU A 294 20.84 -4.56 9.39
C LEU A 294 22.25 -4.71 9.97
N LYS A 295 22.41 -5.56 10.99
CA LYS A 295 23.72 -5.89 11.60
C LYS A 295 24.70 -6.52 10.59
N ARG A 296 24.23 -7.23 9.56
CA ARG A 296 25.06 -7.73 8.45
C ARG A 296 25.46 -6.62 7.48
N LYS A 297 24.52 -5.77 7.05
CA LYS A 297 24.79 -4.63 6.16
C LYS A 297 25.83 -3.68 6.78
N LEU A 298 25.64 -3.28 8.04
CA LEU A 298 26.57 -2.40 8.75
C LEU A 298 27.99 -3.00 8.87
N ARG A 299 28.11 -4.33 9.08
CA ARG A 299 29.42 -5.01 9.04
C ARG A 299 30.06 -5.04 7.66
N GLN A 300 29.27 -5.20 6.60
CA GLN A 300 29.76 -5.14 5.22
C GLN A 300 30.22 -3.74 4.85
N GLU A 301 29.48 -2.71 5.26
CA GLU A 301 29.82 -1.30 5.04
C GLU A 301 31.11 -0.90 5.76
N MET A 302 31.28 -1.28 7.03
CA MET A 302 32.55 -1.08 7.75
C MET A 302 33.72 -1.76 7.04
N ALA A 303 33.56 -3.03 6.64
CA ALA A 303 34.62 -3.76 5.92
C ALA A 303 34.97 -3.13 4.55
N LEU A 304 33.98 -2.58 3.82
CA LEU A 304 34.21 -1.84 2.58
C LEU A 304 34.94 -0.51 2.81
N ASN A 305 34.59 0.21 3.89
CA ASN A 305 35.26 1.46 4.26
C ASN A 305 36.71 1.23 4.71
N ASP A 306 36.96 0.18 5.49
CA ASP A 306 38.33 -0.25 5.85
C ASP A 306 39.15 -0.59 4.60
N CYS A 307 38.56 -1.29 3.61
CA CYS A 307 39.23 -1.58 2.33
C CYS A 307 39.45 -0.34 1.45
N ARG A 308 38.64 0.71 1.62
CA ARG A 308 38.69 1.94 0.81
C ARG A 308 39.68 2.99 1.37
N ASN A 309 40.20 2.79 2.58
CA ASN A 309 41.08 3.73 3.27
C ASN A 309 42.51 3.18 3.40
N PRO A 310 43.34 3.19 2.33
CA PRO A 310 44.67 2.59 2.34
C PRO A 310 45.64 3.27 3.32
N GLN A 311 45.39 4.53 3.72
CA GLN A 311 46.13 5.22 4.78
C GLN A 311 45.89 4.60 6.17
N GLY A 312 44.82 3.83 6.34
CA GLY A 312 44.48 3.08 7.55
C GLY A 312 44.97 1.63 7.57
N ALA A 313 45.82 1.22 6.62
CA ALA A 313 46.42 -0.12 6.57
C ALA A 313 47.46 -0.33 7.70
N GLY A 314 46.96 -0.36 8.94
CA GLY A 314 47.75 -0.61 10.14
C GLY A 314 48.54 -1.91 9.99
N VAL A 315 49.85 -1.80 10.28
CA VAL A 315 50.89 -2.84 10.16
C VAL A 315 50.32 -4.25 10.17
N SER A 316 50.29 -4.88 8.99
CA SER A 316 49.88 -6.28 8.85
C SER A 316 50.65 -7.12 9.85
N ARG A 317 49.92 -7.80 10.75
CA ARG A 317 50.52 -8.62 11.81
C ARG A 317 51.50 -9.57 11.18
N SER A 318 52.77 -9.46 11.59
CA SER A 318 53.88 -10.28 11.11
C SER A 318 53.44 -11.74 10.96
N CYS A 319 53.43 -12.22 9.72
CA CYS A 319 53.33 -13.64 9.46
C CYS A 319 54.52 -14.30 10.15
N ARG A 320 54.28 -14.99 11.28
CA ARG A 320 55.31 -15.78 11.95
C ARG A 320 55.86 -16.78 10.93
N THR A 321 57.04 -16.50 10.41
CA THR A 321 57.80 -17.39 9.55
C THR A 321 58.07 -18.67 10.32
N ARG A 322 57.25 -19.69 10.09
CA ARG A 322 57.52 -21.04 10.59
C ARG A 322 58.83 -21.47 9.97
N ARG A 323 59.87 -21.68 10.78
CA ARG A 323 61.13 -22.26 10.32
C ARG A 323 60.81 -23.61 9.65
N PRO A 324 61.35 -23.89 8.44
CA PRO A 324 61.25 -25.22 7.87
C PRO A 324 61.88 -26.24 8.82
N VAL A 325 61.18 -27.35 9.09
CA VAL A 325 61.74 -28.45 9.87
C VAL A 325 62.59 -29.30 8.93
N SER A 326 63.91 -29.22 9.06
CA SER A 326 64.84 -30.05 8.30
C SER A 326 64.96 -31.43 8.94
N TYR A 327 64.33 -32.45 8.35
CA TYR A 327 64.60 -33.84 8.69
C TYR A 327 65.89 -34.29 7.98
N THR A 328 67.00 -34.28 8.71
CA THR A 328 68.21 -35.01 8.30
C THR A 328 68.05 -36.48 8.70
N PHE A 329 67.72 -37.34 7.72
CA PHE A 329 67.90 -38.77 7.89
C PHE A 329 69.40 -39.05 7.99
N GLY A 330 69.87 -39.45 9.18
CA GLY A 330 71.21 -39.97 9.36
C GLY A 330 71.32 -41.32 8.64
N ALA A 331 72.29 -41.43 7.74
CA ALA A 331 72.61 -42.67 7.06
C ALA A 331 74.01 -43.14 7.49
N SER A 332 74.08 -44.38 7.96
CA SER A 332 75.28 -45.10 8.48
C SER A 332 75.67 -44.74 9.92
#